data_AF-A0A2Z3GY69-F1
#
_entry.id   AF-A0A2Z3GY69-F1
#
_cell.length_a   1.000
_cell.length_b   1.000
_cell.length_c   1.000
_cell.angle_alpha   90.00
_cell.angle_beta   90.00
_cell.angle_gamma   90.00
#
_symmetry.space_group_name_H-M   'P 1'
#
loop_
_entity.id
_entity.type
_entity.pdbx_description
1 polymer ?
#
loop_
_entity_poly.entity_id
_entity_poly.type
_entity_poly.pdbx_seq_one_letter_code
_entity_poly.pdbx_strand_id
1 'polypeptide(L)'
;MSVIEYNSIRFHFAKTASVEFDTSRDKSGVDVIANTTTIRARGVASLTSQVPGDSAALLPTIRHMLNMPRRRLLYQVGGYTIISQSGMDAQLGPTPVKPATVEPAGNGTFFVDVAYKVSTYDCGEAALSDPVTSLRWTQSESFDDRWFSTITTSGTLTVRSDLNQCADNFRQLATPPILDDYQRVSAKYTLAPDGLSLDFEFTDQEKSLLPPYPAVVADGDFNVICPQNHKRTGVVTITLEGAKGCSRKDLMFVGLRMAIAKLKAEGFIDGSPLMWGNFSENLFRPVVKVSVQALLATLGGTGFAGAAAASLGAAAAGMNGPAVMRSVGYTPGVQEGRSGIAPPVRKRLLGLLAAAFRDPCAASEGFTAELRNDRGGSGSNAELSTGGASLSTPPAELVTGTTGGAGTSPIKDYAPYDLYRIQFEYTQDTGKRVMPGTGVGDTPQRGTAVTVHGGQMFLEVSWACQRTGRPPQIPSFSVNDPNLVAIGGTCIPAEMQLSADGSAPTYRVAGHYIYGVLDPSLVSLTAPVPPYFSDGVLTTAPNIANFTAPVVRTGSSGSGYSGGGDYGSNIFVPEREPSLSVEPPSQLDLFGIPGPIGGGFPFAGPPGGLGSGDTGGGGLLPTNPVNP
;
A
#
# COMPACT_ATOMS: atom_id res chain seq x y z
N MET A 1 -30.10 8.95 -34.10
CA MET A 1 -30.35 10.22 -33.39
C MET A 1 -29.81 10.14 -31.97
N SER A 2 -29.35 11.25 -31.40
CA SER A 2 -28.89 11.32 -30.02
C SER A 2 -30.06 11.57 -29.06
N VAL A 3 -30.01 10.91 -27.91
CA VAL A 3 -30.97 11.06 -26.81
C VAL A 3 -30.17 11.41 -25.57
N ILE A 4 -30.56 12.51 -24.92
CA ILE A 4 -30.09 12.84 -23.57
C ILE A 4 -31.29 12.73 -22.65
N GLU A 5 -31.09 12.16 -21.47
CA GLU A 5 -32.04 12.18 -20.38
C GLU A 5 -31.31 12.66 -19.13
N TYR A 6 -31.80 13.74 -18.53
CA TYR A 6 -31.26 14.27 -17.28
C TYR A 6 -32.38 14.57 -16.31
N ASN A 7 -32.30 14.03 -15.09
CA ASN A 7 -33.31 14.24 -14.05
C ASN A 7 -34.76 13.97 -14.56
N SER A 8 -34.93 12.87 -15.31
CA SER A 8 -36.19 12.47 -15.97
C SER A 8 -36.71 13.40 -17.07
N ILE A 9 -35.95 14.43 -17.46
CA ILE A 9 -36.25 15.28 -18.63
C ILE A 9 -35.55 14.67 -19.85
N ARG A 10 -36.35 14.27 -20.85
CA ARG A 10 -35.84 13.71 -22.09
C ARG A 10 -35.69 14.80 -23.15
N PHE A 11 -34.53 14.85 -23.77
CA PHE A 11 -34.21 15.75 -24.87
C PHE A 11 -34.43 15.01 -26.18
N HIS A 12 -35.46 15.41 -26.91
CA HIS A 12 -35.71 14.99 -28.27
C HIS A 12 -34.87 15.83 -29.24
N PHE A 13 -34.42 15.20 -30.34
CA PHE A 13 -33.60 15.86 -31.37
C PHE A 13 -32.36 16.58 -30.81
N ALA A 14 -31.76 16.02 -29.75
CA ALA A 14 -30.58 16.60 -29.14
C ALA A 14 -29.42 16.61 -30.15
N LYS A 15 -28.99 17.79 -30.59
CA LYS A 15 -27.75 18.00 -31.33
C LYS A 15 -26.62 18.19 -30.32
N THR A 16 -25.73 17.20 -30.26
CA THR A 16 -24.48 17.31 -29.50
C THR A 16 -23.63 18.43 -30.10
N ALA A 17 -23.29 19.43 -29.29
CA ALA A 17 -22.44 20.54 -29.71
C ALA A 17 -20.96 20.20 -29.54
N SER A 18 -20.58 19.64 -28.39
CA SER A 18 -19.24 19.12 -28.13
C SER A 18 -19.30 18.00 -27.08
N VAL A 19 -18.37 17.06 -27.18
CA VAL A 19 -18.04 16.09 -26.13
C VAL A 19 -16.54 16.19 -25.90
N GLU A 20 -16.17 16.62 -24.70
CA GLU A 20 -14.77 16.80 -24.31
C GLU A 20 -14.44 15.73 -23.27
N PHE A 21 -13.37 14.99 -23.51
CA PHE A 21 -12.84 14.00 -22.58
C PHE A 21 -11.57 14.57 -21.95
N ASP A 22 -11.54 14.59 -20.64
CA ASP A 22 -10.42 15.07 -19.83
C ASP A 22 -10.12 14.06 -18.72
N THR A 23 -8.90 14.07 -18.19
CA THR A 23 -8.50 13.21 -17.08
C THR A 23 -8.25 14.08 -15.86
N SER A 24 -9.09 13.95 -14.84
CA SER A 24 -8.88 14.61 -13.55
C SER A 24 -7.77 13.88 -12.82
N ARG A 25 -6.65 14.56 -12.61
CA ARG A 25 -5.50 14.03 -11.87
C ARG A 25 -5.44 14.63 -10.47
N ASP A 26 -4.76 13.93 -9.57
CA ASP A 26 -4.42 14.46 -8.25
C ASP A 26 -3.53 15.73 -8.36
N LYS A 27 -3.39 16.49 -7.27
CA LYS A 27 -2.51 17.66 -7.17
C LYS A 27 -1.07 17.33 -7.58
N SER A 28 -0.63 16.08 -7.39
CA SER A 28 0.67 15.58 -7.85
C SER A 28 0.79 15.40 -9.37
N GLY A 29 -0.33 15.31 -10.09
CA GLY A 29 -0.38 15.05 -11.53
C GLY A 29 -0.04 13.61 -11.94
N VAL A 30 0.22 12.73 -10.96
CA VAL A 30 0.63 11.33 -11.23
C VAL A 30 -0.59 10.42 -11.30
N ASP A 31 -1.44 10.43 -10.27
CA ASP A 31 -2.62 9.56 -10.21
C ASP A 31 -3.79 10.13 -11.00
N VAL A 32 -4.45 9.27 -11.76
CA VAL A 32 -5.74 9.58 -12.37
C VAL A 32 -6.82 9.31 -11.34
N ILE A 33 -7.49 10.38 -10.87
CA ILE A 33 -8.59 10.25 -9.92
C ILE A 33 -9.85 9.83 -10.66
N ALA A 34 -10.18 10.48 -11.77
CA ALA A 34 -11.37 10.18 -12.55
C ALA A 34 -11.26 10.69 -13.98
N ASN A 35 -11.88 9.98 -14.92
CA ASN A 35 -12.06 10.46 -16.28
C ASN A 35 -13.30 11.37 -16.32
N THR A 36 -13.09 12.61 -16.73
CA THR A 36 -14.13 13.61 -16.81
C THR A 36 -14.61 13.73 -18.24
N THR A 37 -15.90 13.53 -18.47
CA THR A 37 -16.54 13.81 -19.76
C THR A 37 -17.46 15.01 -19.62
N THR A 38 -17.21 16.05 -20.41
CA THR A 38 -18.07 17.22 -20.52
C THR A 38 -18.90 17.14 -21.79
N ILE A 39 -20.22 16.99 -21.64
CA ILE A 39 -21.14 16.97 -22.77
C ILE A 39 -21.84 18.31 -22.86
N ARG A 40 -21.81 18.93 -24.03
CA ARG A 40 -22.65 20.07 -24.37
C ARG A 40 -23.65 19.68 -25.45
N ALA A 41 -24.92 19.93 -25.20
CA ALA A 41 -25.97 19.58 -26.15
C ALA A 41 -27.10 20.60 -26.19
N ARG A 42 -27.70 20.71 -27.37
CA ARG A 42 -28.88 21.53 -27.64
C ARG A 42 -30.01 20.65 -28.13
N GLY A 43 -31.21 20.79 -27.62
CA GLY A 43 -32.33 19.96 -28.05
C GLY A 43 -33.69 20.53 -27.67
N VAL A 44 -34.73 19.76 -27.98
CA VAL A 44 -36.09 20.07 -27.55
C VAL A 44 -36.41 19.18 -26.35
N ALA A 45 -36.58 19.80 -25.19
CA ALA A 45 -37.00 19.09 -23.99
C ALA A 45 -38.53 18.91 -23.99
N SER A 46 -38.97 17.71 -23.60
CA SER A 46 -40.37 17.41 -23.30
C SER A 46 -40.45 16.77 -21.92
N LEU A 47 -41.42 17.19 -21.12
CA LEU A 47 -41.74 16.55 -19.84
C LEU A 47 -42.61 15.32 -20.13
N THR A 48 -42.20 14.15 -19.63
CA THR A 48 -42.86 12.86 -19.94
C THR A 48 -44.22 12.69 -19.25
N SER A 49 -44.55 13.52 -18.24
CA SER A 49 -45.68 13.26 -17.33
C SER A 49 -46.63 14.44 -17.06
N GLN A 50 -46.55 15.55 -17.79
CA GLN A 50 -47.43 16.70 -17.54
C GLN A 50 -48.42 16.97 -18.66
N VAL A 51 -49.68 17.15 -18.25
CA VAL A 51 -50.79 17.66 -19.07
C VAL A 51 -50.36 19.04 -19.62
N PRO A 52 -50.61 19.36 -20.89
CA PRO A 52 -50.25 20.64 -21.50
C PRO A 52 -50.96 21.79 -20.77
N GLY A 53 -50.26 22.34 -19.77
CA GLY A 53 -50.64 23.54 -19.01
C GLY A 53 -49.84 24.76 -19.47
N ASP A 54 -50.00 25.86 -18.74
CA ASP A 54 -49.31 27.13 -19.01
C ASP A 54 -47.78 26.94 -19.04
N SER A 55 -47.19 27.09 -20.23
CA SER A 55 -45.75 26.87 -20.46
C SER A 55 -44.89 27.86 -19.68
N ALA A 56 -45.44 29.02 -19.30
CA ALA A 56 -44.75 30.00 -18.47
C ALA A 56 -44.52 29.48 -17.03
N ALA A 57 -45.46 28.71 -16.47
CA ALA A 57 -45.36 28.15 -15.13
C ALA A 57 -44.33 27.00 -15.04
N LEU A 58 -44.08 26.29 -16.14
CA LEU A 58 -43.17 25.14 -16.18
C LEU A 58 -41.70 25.52 -16.37
N LEU A 59 -41.42 26.68 -16.98
CA LEU A 59 -40.07 27.16 -17.25
C LEU A 59 -39.16 27.19 -16.00
N PRO A 60 -39.56 27.80 -14.86
CA PRO A 60 -38.69 27.83 -13.67
C PRO A 60 -38.45 26.42 -13.10
N THR A 61 -39.43 25.54 -13.16
CA THR A 61 -39.32 24.15 -12.69
C THR A 61 -38.34 23.36 -13.55
N ILE A 62 -38.43 23.45 -14.88
CA ILE A 62 -37.50 22.81 -15.81
C ILE A 62 -36.09 23.35 -15.59
N ARG A 63 -35.92 24.67 -15.53
CA ARG A 63 -34.61 25.29 -15.27
C ARG A 63 -34.03 24.82 -13.93
N HIS A 64 -34.85 24.75 -12.89
CA HIS A 64 -34.41 24.24 -11.59
C HIS A 64 -33.99 22.78 -11.65
N MET A 65 -34.80 21.91 -12.28
CA MET A 65 -34.51 20.48 -12.44
C MET A 65 -33.23 20.21 -13.25
N LEU A 66 -32.97 20.99 -14.30
CA LEU A 66 -31.76 20.88 -15.11
C LEU A 66 -30.51 21.42 -14.41
N ASN A 67 -30.68 22.39 -13.50
CA ASN A 67 -29.57 22.95 -12.72
C ASN A 67 -29.29 22.22 -11.40
N MET A 68 -30.15 21.27 -10.99
CA MET A 68 -29.85 20.43 -9.83
C MET A 68 -28.68 19.49 -10.15
N PRO A 69 -27.58 19.48 -9.37
CA PRO A 69 -26.51 18.52 -9.55
C PRO A 69 -26.93 17.12 -9.06
N ARG A 70 -26.11 16.10 -9.34
CA ARG A 70 -26.23 14.74 -8.79
C ARG A 70 -27.50 14.00 -9.21
N ARG A 71 -27.99 14.26 -10.41
CA ARG A 71 -29.14 13.56 -10.99
C ARG A 71 -28.68 12.56 -12.05
N ARG A 72 -29.51 11.55 -12.31
CA ARG A 72 -29.26 10.53 -13.33
C ARG A 72 -29.06 11.21 -14.69
N LEU A 73 -28.00 10.81 -15.39
CA LEU A 73 -27.70 11.23 -16.75
C LEU A 73 -27.57 9.99 -17.64
N LEU A 74 -28.32 10.00 -18.75
CA LEU A 74 -28.19 9.02 -19.83
C LEU A 74 -27.91 9.78 -21.12
N TYR A 75 -26.83 9.41 -21.81
CA TYR A 75 -26.47 9.94 -23.11
C TYR A 75 -26.29 8.79 -24.11
N GLN A 76 -27.13 8.77 -25.14
CA GLN A 76 -27.12 7.78 -26.20
C GLN A 76 -26.94 8.45 -27.57
N VAL A 77 -26.17 7.84 -28.45
CA VAL A 77 -25.99 8.26 -29.84
C VAL A 77 -26.26 7.09 -30.76
N GLY A 78 -27.28 7.19 -31.60
CA GLY A 78 -27.60 6.14 -32.58
C GLY A 78 -28.03 4.81 -31.95
N GLY A 79 -28.58 4.84 -30.74
CA GLY A 79 -28.96 3.64 -29.98
C GLY A 79 -27.84 3.07 -29.09
N TYR A 80 -26.61 3.54 -29.24
CA TYR A 80 -25.49 3.18 -28.38
C TYR A 80 -25.42 4.11 -27.18
N THR A 81 -25.32 3.54 -25.98
CA THR A 81 -25.14 4.29 -24.74
C THR A 81 -23.68 4.68 -24.58
N ILE A 82 -23.39 5.99 -24.62
CA ILE A 82 -22.03 6.51 -24.40
C ILE A 82 -21.81 6.75 -22.91
N ILE A 83 -22.78 7.37 -22.24
CA ILE A 83 -22.74 7.58 -20.78
C ILE A 83 -24.04 7.10 -20.18
N SER A 84 -23.95 6.24 -19.17
CA SER A 84 -25.09 5.87 -18.34
C SER A 84 -24.68 5.95 -16.89
N GLN A 85 -24.93 7.11 -16.26
CA GLN A 85 -24.68 7.31 -14.84
C GLN A 85 -25.99 7.21 -14.06
N SER A 86 -26.21 6.07 -13.42
CA SER A 86 -27.35 5.81 -12.55
C SER A 86 -27.00 6.09 -11.08
N GLY A 87 -26.65 7.33 -10.72
CA GLY A 87 -26.38 7.71 -9.34
C GLY A 87 -25.30 8.76 -9.17
N MET A 88 -24.60 8.71 -8.03
CA MET A 88 -23.40 9.53 -7.79
C MET A 88 -22.30 9.08 -8.73
N ASP A 89 -21.64 10.03 -9.36
CA ASP A 89 -20.46 9.80 -10.19
C ASP A 89 -19.21 9.84 -9.31
N ALA A 90 -18.01 9.84 -9.90
CA ALA A 90 -16.73 9.89 -9.20
C ALA A 90 -16.46 11.18 -8.39
N GLN A 91 -17.22 12.26 -8.64
CA GLN A 91 -17.15 13.54 -7.96
C GLN A 91 -18.53 13.97 -7.44
N LEU A 92 -19.26 13.03 -6.81
CA LEU A 92 -20.59 13.20 -6.21
C LEU A 92 -21.77 13.37 -7.19
N GLY A 93 -21.55 13.32 -8.50
CA GLY A 93 -22.58 13.28 -9.52
C GLY A 93 -22.39 14.31 -10.64
N PRO A 94 -23.13 14.13 -11.75
CA PRO A 94 -23.07 15.07 -12.86
C PRO A 94 -23.33 16.50 -12.38
N THR A 95 -22.42 17.39 -12.74
CA THR A 95 -22.46 18.80 -12.33
C THR A 95 -22.71 19.67 -13.55
N PRO A 96 -23.72 20.57 -13.53
CA PRO A 96 -23.96 21.49 -14.62
C PRO A 96 -22.80 22.48 -14.73
N VAL A 97 -22.15 22.56 -15.89
CA VAL A 97 -21.01 23.47 -16.14
C VAL A 97 -21.50 24.91 -16.27
N LYS A 98 -22.70 25.08 -16.84
CA LYS A 98 -23.35 26.38 -17.05
C LYS A 98 -24.83 26.25 -16.71
N PRO A 99 -25.48 27.31 -16.19
CA PRO A 99 -26.93 27.31 -16.01
C PRO A 99 -27.64 26.98 -17.33
N ALA A 100 -28.61 26.07 -17.27
CA ALA A 100 -29.40 25.68 -18.43
C ALA A 100 -30.13 26.89 -19.02
N THR A 101 -29.97 27.09 -20.34
CA THR A 101 -30.74 28.07 -21.09
C THR A 101 -31.97 27.37 -21.64
N VAL A 102 -33.15 27.83 -21.25
CA VAL A 102 -34.44 27.24 -21.60
C VAL A 102 -35.28 28.32 -22.26
N GLU A 103 -35.66 28.10 -23.52
CA GLU A 103 -36.48 29.01 -24.31
C GLU A 103 -37.78 28.30 -24.72
N PRO A 104 -38.96 28.90 -24.53
CA PRO A 104 -40.21 28.29 -24.95
C PRO A 104 -40.30 28.23 -26.48
N ALA A 105 -40.54 27.04 -27.02
CA ALA A 105 -40.69 26.80 -28.47
C ALA A 105 -42.18 26.71 -28.87
N GLY A 106 -43.01 26.20 -27.97
CA GLY A 106 -44.44 26.01 -28.15
C GLY A 106 -45.10 25.51 -26.87
N ASN A 107 -46.39 25.14 -26.95
CA ASN A 107 -47.11 24.64 -25.78
C ASN A 107 -46.52 23.31 -25.32
N GLY A 108 -45.82 23.33 -24.19
CA GLY A 108 -45.18 22.16 -23.59
C GLY A 108 -43.85 21.73 -24.21
N THR A 109 -43.27 22.52 -25.12
CA THR A 109 -41.97 22.25 -25.74
C THR A 109 -40.98 23.39 -25.51
N PHE A 110 -39.74 23.04 -25.15
CA PHE A 110 -38.71 24.01 -24.80
C PHE A 110 -37.41 23.71 -25.54
N PHE A 111 -36.80 24.73 -26.14
CA PHE A 111 -35.41 24.63 -26.59
C PHE A 111 -34.50 24.74 -25.38
N VAL A 112 -33.56 23.81 -25.26
CA VAL A 112 -32.65 23.74 -24.12
C VAL A 112 -31.20 23.64 -24.60
N ASP A 113 -30.31 24.49 -24.07
CA ASP A 113 -28.85 24.39 -24.16
C ASP A 113 -28.30 24.02 -22.77
N VAL A 114 -27.72 22.83 -22.65
CA VAL A 114 -27.20 22.27 -21.39
C VAL A 114 -25.76 21.78 -21.58
N ALA A 115 -24.99 21.89 -20.49
CA ALA A 115 -23.65 21.34 -20.40
C ALA A 115 -23.47 20.62 -19.06
N TYR A 116 -23.13 19.33 -19.09
CA TYR A 116 -22.90 18.51 -17.91
C TYR A 116 -21.47 17.98 -17.90
N LYS A 117 -20.81 18.11 -16.75
CA LYS A 117 -19.54 17.46 -16.43
C LYS A 117 -19.85 16.19 -15.65
N VAL A 118 -19.38 15.06 -16.13
CA VAL A 118 -19.53 13.74 -15.49
C VAL A 118 -18.15 13.19 -15.23
N SER A 119 -17.89 12.72 -14.03
CA SER A 119 -16.63 12.07 -13.70
C SER A 119 -16.86 10.57 -13.48
N THR A 120 -16.16 9.70 -14.21
CA THR A 120 -16.27 8.25 -14.11
C THR A 120 -14.92 7.63 -13.77
N TYR A 121 -14.94 6.58 -12.96
CA TYR A 121 -13.77 5.71 -12.77
C TYR A 121 -13.75 4.72 -13.92
N ASP A 122 -12.89 4.95 -14.91
CA ASP A 122 -12.72 4.03 -16.04
C ASP A 122 -11.31 3.44 -15.95
N CYS A 123 -11.21 2.35 -15.19
CA CYS A 123 -10.01 1.52 -15.06
C CYS A 123 -10.21 0.17 -15.80
N GLY A 124 -10.96 0.17 -16.91
CA GLY A 124 -11.31 -1.04 -17.66
C GLY A 124 -12.60 -1.73 -17.17
N GLU A 125 -12.87 -2.95 -17.65
CA GLU A 125 -14.13 -3.68 -17.39
C GLU A 125 -14.25 -4.19 -15.94
N ALA A 126 -13.16 -4.21 -15.18
CA ALA A 126 -13.18 -4.64 -13.79
C ALA A 126 -13.77 -3.55 -12.90
N ALA A 127 -14.88 -3.85 -12.22
CA ALA A 127 -15.37 -3.00 -11.15
C ALA A 127 -14.28 -2.87 -10.09
N LEU A 128 -13.78 -1.66 -9.89
CA LEU A 128 -12.85 -1.34 -8.80
C LEU A 128 -13.49 -1.80 -7.48
N SER A 129 -12.82 -2.69 -6.75
CA SER A 129 -13.24 -3.06 -5.38
C SER A 129 -12.79 -2.05 -4.35
N ASP A 130 -11.67 -1.36 -4.63
CA ASP A 130 -11.01 -0.54 -3.65
C ASP A 130 -11.72 0.82 -3.51
N PRO A 131 -12.00 1.26 -2.27
CA PRO A 131 -12.66 2.55 -2.00
C PRO A 131 -11.72 3.74 -2.18
N VAL A 132 -10.41 3.52 -2.17
CA VAL A 132 -9.39 4.57 -2.24
C VAL A 132 -8.96 4.75 -3.70
N THR A 133 -9.05 5.97 -4.21
CA THR A 133 -8.62 6.31 -5.58
C THR A 133 -7.19 6.80 -5.64
N SER A 134 -6.74 7.50 -4.61
CA SER A 134 -5.37 7.99 -4.53
C SER A 134 -4.98 8.15 -3.07
N LEU A 135 -3.76 7.73 -2.76
CA LEU A 135 -3.11 7.98 -1.48
C LEU A 135 -1.68 8.42 -1.77
N ARG A 136 -1.49 9.74 -1.79
CA ARG A 136 -0.18 10.35 -2.02
C ARG A 136 0.25 11.13 -0.79
N TRP A 137 1.52 11.01 -0.46
CA TRP A 137 2.12 11.70 0.67
C TRP A 137 3.55 12.08 0.36
N THR A 138 4.03 13.05 1.12
CA THR A 138 5.39 13.56 1.13
C THR A 138 5.90 13.46 2.55
N GLN A 139 7.18 13.16 2.70
CA GLN A 139 7.83 13.11 4.00
C GLN A 139 9.04 14.00 3.97
N SER A 140 9.17 14.81 5.01
CA SER A 140 10.34 15.62 5.28
C SER A 140 10.93 15.19 6.61
N GLU A 141 12.26 15.20 6.70
CA GLU A 141 13.00 14.90 7.92
C GLU A 141 13.87 16.12 8.23
N SER A 142 13.82 16.56 9.48
CA SER A 142 14.59 17.67 10.02
C SER A 142 15.29 17.22 11.29
N PHE A 143 16.43 17.82 11.62
CA PHE A 143 17.19 17.49 12.83
C PHE A 143 17.28 18.71 13.73
N ASP A 144 17.11 18.52 15.03
CA ASP A 144 17.28 19.58 16.02
C ASP A 144 18.75 19.74 16.46
N ASP A 145 19.02 20.73 17.32
CA ASP A 145 20.36 21.01 17.86
C ASP A 145 20.97 19.82 18.63
N ARG A 146 20.15 18.85 19.03
CA ARG A 146 20.54 17.65 19.79
C ARG A 146 20.58 16.40 18.90
N TRP A 147 20.47 16.56 17.58
CA TRP A 147 20.44 15.48 16.59
C TRP A 147 19.25 14.52 16.70
N PHE A 148 18.15 14.95 17.34
CA PHE A 148 16.89 14.22 17.24
C PHE A 148 16.19 14.57 15.93
N SER A 149 15.79 13.53 15.21
CA SER A 149 15.05 13.71 13.97
C SER A 149 13.58 13.99 14.25
N THR A 150 13.02 14.95 13.52
CA THR A 150 11.60 15.25 13.45
C THR A 150 11.14 15.01 12.02
N ILE A 151 10.20 14.07 11.89
CA ILE A 151 9.67 13.63 10.60
C ILE A 151 8.26 14.16 10.46
N THR A 152 8.06 14.93 9.40
CA THR A 152 6.75 15.44 9.04
C THR A 152 6.26 14.73 7.79
N THR A 153 5.20 13.95 7.93
CA THR A 153 4.54 13.24 6.83
C THR A 153 3.23 13.95 6.52
N SER A 154 3.08 14.47 5.30
CA SER A 154 1.87 15.16 4.87
C SER A 154 1.36 14.58 3.56
N GLY A 155 0.05 14.47 3.38
CA GLY A 155 -0.52 13.85 2.19
C GLY A 155 -2.01 14.08 2.05
N THR A 156 -2.55 13.54 0.96
CA THR A 156 -3.97 13.59 0.65
C THR A 156 -4.44 12.16 0.33
N LEU A 157 -5.47 11.73 1.03
CA LEU A 157 -6.23 10.52 0.73
C LEU A 157 -7.49 10.94 -0.03
N THR A 158 -7.71 10.41 -1.22
CA THR A 158 -8.95 10.60 -1.98
C THR A 158 -9.70 9.28 -2.09
N VAL A 159 -10.99 9.31 -1.78
CA VAL A 159 -11.88 8.14 -1.82
C VAL A 159 -12.97 8.31 -2.86
N ARG A 160 -13.57 7.18 -3.23
CA ARG A 160 -14.66 7.18 -4.19
C ARG A 160 -15.98 7.63 -3.58
N SER A 161 -16.71 8.46 -4.30
CA SER A 161 -18.04 8.94 -3.94
C SER A 161 -19.16 7.93 -4.18
N ASP A 162 -18.99 6.96 -5.07
CA ASP A 162 -20.03 6.00 -5.44
C ASP A 162 -20.39 5.05 -4.28
N LEU A 163 -19.44 4.79 -3.40
CA LEU A 163 -19.66 4.00 -2.17
C LEU A 163 -20.42 4.77 -1.09
N ASN A 164 -20.67 6.07 -1.28
CA ASN A 164 -21.33 6.94 -0.30
C ASN A 164 -20.67 6.90 1.08
N GLN A 165 -19.34 6.78 1.11
CA GLN A 165 -18.54 6.78 2.33
C GLN A 165 -17.71 8.05 2.41
N CYS A 166 -17.57 8.58 3.63
CA CYS A 166 -16.71 9.72 3.91
C CYS A 166 -15.24 9.27 3.94
N ALA A 167 -14.33 10.07 3.40
CA ALA A 167 -12.89 9.82 3.46
C ALA A 167 -12.38 9.61 4.91
N ASP A 168 -13.08 10.18 5.88
CA ASP A 168 -12.78 10.06 7.30
C ASP A 168 -12.85 8.62 7.83
N ASN A 169 -13.70 7.77 7.24
CA ASN A 169 -13.82 6.36 7.61
C ASN A 169 -12.54 5.58 7.32
N PHE A 170 -11.69 6.10 6.44
CA PHE A 170 -10.45 5.48 5.98
C PHE A 170 -9.19 6.08 6.61
N ARG A 171 -9.31 6.81 7.72
CA ARG A 171 -8.15 7.38 8.46
C ARG A 171 -7.05 6.38 8.75
N GLN A 172 -7.40 5.12 9.01
CA GLN A 172 -6.42 4.07 9.31
C GLN A 172 -5.44 3.84 8.14
N LEU A 173 -5.91 3.99 6.89
CA LEU A 173 -5.06 3.86 5.69
C LEU A 173 -4.14 5.07 5.51
N ALA A 174 -4.61 6.26 5.88
CA ALA A 174 -3.82 7.48 5.85
C ALA A 174 -2.80 7.57 7.00
N THR A 175 -2.95 6.78 8.06
CA THR A 175 -2.12 6.87 9.27
C THR A 175 -0.90 5.96 9.14
N PRO A 176 0.31 6.49 8.90
CA PRO A 176 1.50 5.65 8.81
C PRO A 176 1.84 5.07 10.19
N PRO A 177 2.40 3.84 10.23
CA PRO A 177 2.89 3.23 11.47
C PRO A 177 4.01 4.09 12.08
N ILE A 178 4.02 4.18 13.42
CA ILE A 178 5.05 4.90 14.17
C ILE A 178 6.25 3.96 14.36
N LEU A 179 7.47 4.50 14.27
CA LEU A 179 8.69 3.73 14.54
C LEU A 179 8.93 3.51 16.04
N ASP A 180 9.68 2.46 16.35
CA ASP A 180 10.00 2.02 17.72
C ASP A 180 10.69 3.08 18.59
N ASP A 181 11.38 4.07 18.01
CA ASP A 181 12.05 5.17 18.75
C ASP A 181 11.39 6.54 18.56
N TYR A 182 10.23 6.58 17.90
CA TYR A 182 9.52 7.82 17.60
C TYR A 182 8.25 7.92 18.42
N GLN A 183 7.91 9.15 18.75
CA GLN A 183 6.62 9.49 19.30
C GLN A 183 5.90 10.47 18.39
N ARG A 184 4.65 10.17 18.06
CA ARG A 184 3.78 11.10 17.35
C ARG A 184 3.43 12.28 18.24
N VAL A 185 3.89 13.46 17.86
CA VAL A 185 3.68 14.73 18.57
C VAL A 185 2.36 15.34 18.13
N SER A 186 2.08 15.34 16.82
CA SER A 186 0.84 15.88 16.27
C SER A 186 0.29 15.01 15.14
N ALA A 187 -1.04 14.97 15.06
CA ALA A 187 -1.80 14.39 13.97
C ALA A 187 -2.91 15.38 13.61
N LYS A 188 -2.90 15.85 12.37
CA LYS A 188 -3.90 16.78 11.85
C LYS A 188 -4.58 16.13 10.66
N TYR A 189 -5.91 16.19 10.66
CA TYR A 189 -6.75 15.72 9.57
C TYR A 189 -7.65 16.86 9.15
N THR A 190 -7.71 17.13 7.85
CA THR A 190 -8.55 18.15 7.26
C THR A 190 -9.41 17.49 6.19
N LEU A 191 -10.68 17.27 6.52
CA LEU A 191 -11.65 16.75 5.57
C LEU A 191 -12.07 17.86 4.61
N ALA A 192 -11.97 17.62 3.31
CA ALA A 192 -12.42 18.55 2.31
C ALA A 192 -13.96 18.67 2.33
N PRO A 193 -14.54 19.82 1.93
CA PRO A 193 -16.00 20.05 1.98
C PRO A 193 -16.82 19.07 1.12
N ASP A 194 -16.19 18.41 0.16
CA ASP A 194 -16.80 17.35 -0.65
C ASP A 194 -16.96 16.03 0.12
N GLY A 195 -16.22 15.85 1.24
CA GLY A 195 -16.15 14.61 2.01
C GLY A 195 -15.36 13.49 1.33
N LEU A 196 -14.73 13.76 0.18
CA LEU A 196 -14.01 12.77 -0.63
C LEU A 196 -12.50 12.81 -0.45
N SER A 197 -11.95 13.98 -0.16
CA SER A 197 -10.53 14.13 0.12
C SER A 197 -10.26 14.38 1.60
N LEU A 198 -9.26 13.71 2.15
CA LEU A 198 -8.77 13.86 3.50
C LEU A 198 -7.29 14.24 3.44
N ASP A 199 -6.99 15.51 3.69
CA ASP A 199 -5.62 15.97 3.87
C ASP A 199 -5.15 15.58 5.28
N PHE A 200 -3.95 15.03 5.39
CA PHE A 200 -3.39 14.62 6.67
C PHE A 200 -1.96 15.13 6.84
N GLU A 201 -1.59 15.37 8.09
CA GLU A 201 -0.25 15.83 8.48
C GLU A 201 0.11 15.23 9.83
N PHE A 202 1.22 14.51 9.87
CA PHE A 202 1.77 13.86 11.05
C PHE A 202 3.15 14.40 11.33
N THR A 203 3.43 14.70 12.60
CA THR A 203 4.76 15.05 13.06
C THR A 203 5.19 14.03 14.10
N ASP A 204 6.18 13.23 13.73
CA ASP A 204 6.77 12.19 14.56
C ASP A 204 8.17 12.65 14.99
N GLN A 205 8.42 12.71 16.29
CA GLN A 205 9.70 13.13 16.85
C GLN A 205 10.42 11.95 17.46
N GLU A 206 11.69 11.80 17.13
CA GLU A 206 12.56 10.82 17.76
C GLU A 206 12.79 11.16 19.23
N LYS A 207 12.73 10.15 20.10
CA LYS A 207 13.06 10.30 21.52
C LYS A 207 14.15 9.31 21.90
N SER A 208 15.05 9.75 22.78
CA SER A 208 16.13 8.90 23.30
C SER A 208 15.59 7.67 24.04
N LEU A 209 14.49 7.85 24.77
CA LEU A 209 13.76 6.83 25.52
C LEU A 209 12.28 7.12 25.41
N LEU A 210 11.51 6.13 24.97
CA LEU A 210 10.06 6.26 24.96
C LEU A 210 9.47 6.13 26.37
N PRO A 211 8.42 6.89 26.68
CA PRO A 211 7.67 6.70 27.91
C PRO A 211 6.99 5.31 27.90
N PRO A 212 6.95 4.59 29.03
CA PRO A 212 6.29 3.29 29.09
C PRO A 212 4.77 3.46 29.00
N TYR A 213 4.10 2.56 28.30
CA TYR A 213 2.63 2.52 28.29
C TYR A 213 2.10 2.36 29.73
N PRO A 214 1.07 3.13 30.16
CA PRO A 214 0.22 4.05 29.38
C PRO A 214 0.62 5.54 29.41
N ALA A 215 1.86 5.86 29.82
CA ALA A 215 2.35 7.22 29.84
C ALA A 215 2.66 7.75 28.42
N VAL A 216 2.32 9.01 28.18
CA VAL A 216 2.57 9.79 26.96
C VAL A 216 3.76 10.73 27.17
N VAL A 217 3.97 11.22 28.39
CA VAL A 217 5.18 11.98 28.76
C VAL A 217 5.78 11.33 29.99
N ALA A 218 7.10 11.16 29.98
CA ALA A 218 7.86 10.72 31.12
C ALA A 218 9.04 11.68 31.30
N ASP A 219 9.21 12.14 32.52
CA ASP A 219 10.34 12.94 32.96
C ASP A 219 10.83 12.40 34.30
N GLY A 220 12.12 12.52 34.59
CA GLY A 220 12.61 12.06 35.87
C GLY A 220 14.09 12.25 36.10
N ASP A 221 14.41 12.41 37.37
CA ASP A 221 15.76 12.64 37.87
C ASP A 221 16.17 11.52 38.80
N PHE A 222 17.43 11.11 38.71
CA PHE A 222 18.06 10.21 39.67
C PHE A 222 19.26 10.90 40.30
N ASN A 223 19.17 11.14 41.62
CA ASN A 223 20.20 11.79 42.40
C ASN A 223 20.77 10.83 43.43
N VAL A 224 22.10 10.76 43.53
CA VAL A 224 22.79 10.00 44.57
C VAL A 224 23.44 10.98 45.55
N ILE A 225 23.01 10.93 46.80
CA ILE A 225 23.53 11.75 47.89
C ILE A 225 24.44 10.88 48.76
N CYS A 226 25.66 11.35 49.00
CA CYS A 226 26.65 10.69 49.85
C CYS A 226 26.99 11.59 51.04
N PRO A 227 26.18 11.61 52.12
CA PRO A 227 26.54 12.29 53.36
C PRO A 227 27.85 11.73 53.96
N GLN A 228 28.49 12.51 54.86
CA GLN A 228 29.82 12.30 55.45
C GLN A 228 30.08 10.92 56.13
N ASN A 229 29.10 10.02 56.21
CA ASN A 229 29.20 8.69 56.80
C ASN A 229 29.28 7.55 55.78
N HIS A 230 29.70 7.81 54.54
CA HIS A 230 29.80 6.83 53.44
C HIS A 230 28.49 6.10 53.08
N LYS A 231 27.36 6.47 53.70
CA LYS A 231 26.04 5.94 53.35
C LYS A 231 25.60 6.57 52.04
N ARG A 232 25.42 5.75 51.01
CA ARG A 232 24.89 6.20 49.72
C ARG A 232 23.37 6.18 49.78
N THR A 233 22.75 7.26 49.36
CA THR A 233 21.30 7.38 49.33
C THR A 233 20.86 7.77 47.92
N GLY A 234 20.10 6.91 47.27
CA GLY A 234 19.54 7.19 45.95
C GLY A 234 18.15 7.78 46.09
N VAL A 235 17.89 8.88 45.39
CA VAL A 235 16.57 9.52 45.26
C VAL A 235 16.18 9.46 43.78
N VAL A 236 15.09 8.77 43.47
CA VAL A 236 14.50 8.73 42.14
C VAL A 236 13.21 9.55 42.18
N THR A 237 13.12 10.56 41.33
CA THR A 237 11.89 11.33 41.10
C THR A 237 11.44 11.12 39.68
N ILE A 238 10.24 10.57 39.46
CA ILE A 238 9.67 10.33 38.14
C ILE A 238 8.32 11.02 38.07
N THR A 239 8.10 11.78 37.00
CA THR A 239 6.82 12.38 36.64
C THR A 239 6.31 11.71 35.36
N LEU A 240 5.14 11.08 35.44
CA LEU A 240 4.48 10.45 34.30
C LEU A 240 3.17 11.19 34.01
N GLU A 241 2.92 11.46 32.74
CA GLU A 241 1.64 11.98 32.22
C GLU A 241 1.03 10.96 31.27
N GLY A 242 -0.19 10.52 31.52
CA GLY A 242 -0.92 9.57 30.67
C GLY A 242 -1.82 10.24 29.63
N ALA A 243 -2.35 9.43 28.72
CA ALA A 243 -3.36 9.88 27.77
C ALA A 243 -4.69 10.23 28.49
N LYS A 244 -5.59 10.94 27.78
CA LYS A 244 -6.95 11.23 28.28
C LYS A 244 -7.67 9.92 28.63
N GLY A 245 -8.21 9.82 29.84
CA GLY A 245 -8.91 8.63 30.33
C GLY A 245 -7.99 7.54 30.90
N CYS A 246 -6.68 7.75 30.91
CA CYS A 246 -5.75 6.83 31.55
C CYS A 246 -5.98 6.76 33.08
N SER A 247 -5.88 5.55 33.64
CA SER A 247 -5.96 5.30 35.07
C SER A 247 -4.72 5.86 35.78
N ARG A 248 -4.91 6.81 36.71
CA ARG A 248 -3.83 7.35 37.56
C ARG A 248 -3.16 6.27 38.41
N LYS A 249 -3.95 5.27 38.84
CA LYS A 249 -3.45 4.11 39.57
C LYS A 249 -2.41 3.34 38.75
N ASP A 250 -2.66 3.14 37.46
CA ASP A 250 -1.75 2.41 36.58
C ASP A 250 -0.48 3.21 36.32
N LEU A 251 -0.60 4.53 36.10
CA LEU A 251 0.56 5.44 36.01
C LEU A 251 1.42 5.39 37.28
N MET A 252 0.79 5.39 38.45
CA MET A 252 1.49 5.29 39.74
C MET A 252 2.25 3.96 39.87
N PHE A 253 1.63 2.83 39.49
CA PHE A 253 2.30 1.54 39.51
C PHE A 253 3.49 1.47 38.55
N VAL A 254 3.34 2.00 37.34
CA VAL A 254 4.44 2.05 36.37
C VAL A 254 5.57 2.93 36.88
N GLY A 255 5.27 4.13 37.40
CA GLY A 255 6.26 5.04 37.98
C GLY A 255 7.01 4.42 39.16
N LEU A 256 6.29 3.74 40.07
CA LEU A 256 6.90 3.03 41.19
C LEU A 256 7.80 1.87 40.71
N ARG A 257 7.35 1.10 39.71
CA ARG A 257 8.12 0.00 39.14
C ARG A 257 9.41 0.50 38.49
N MET A 258 9.35 1.61 37.75
CA MET A 258 10.53 2.24 37.17
C MET A 258 11.49 2.74 38.25
N ALA A 259 10.98 3.39 39.29
CA ALA A 259 11.80 3.91 40.39
C ALA A 259 12.53 2.78 41.13
N ILE A 260 11.82 1.70 41.46
CA ILE A 260 12.41 0.52 42.12
C ILE A 260 13.41 -0.17 41.19
N ALA A 261 13.09 -0.35 39.91
CA ALA A 261 14.01 -0.96 38.95
C ALA A 261 15.32 -0.16 38.83
N LYS A 262 15.22 1.18 38.80
CA LYS A 262 16.41 2.04 38.78
C LYS A 262 17.21 1.96 40.07
N LEU A 263 16.55 1.97 41.24
CA LEU A 263 17.24 1.79 42.53
C LEU A 263 17.94 0.44 42.62
N LYS A 264 17.30 -0.64 42.15
CA LYS A 264 17.90 -1.99 42.09
C LYS A 264 19.15 -2.03 41.21
N ALA A 265 19.10 -1.38 40.04
CA ALA A 265 20.26 -1.28 39.15
C ALA A 265 21.46 -0.56 39.78
N GLU A 266 21.23 0.29 40.78
CA GLU A 266 22.26 1.09 41.47
C GLU A 266 22.69 0.50 42.83
N GLY A 267 22.28 -0.75 43.12
CA GLY A 267 22.68 -1.49 44.30
C GLY A 267 21.73 -1.38 45.49
N PHE A 268 20.44 -1.15 45.26
CA PHE A 268 19.41 -1.37 46.28
C PHE A 268 19.27 -2.87 46.59
N ILE A 269 19.50 -3.25 47.85
CA ILE A 269 19.47 -4.64 48.31
C ILE A 269 18.04 -5.01 48.68
N ASP A 270 17.53 -6.12 48.14
CA ASP A 270 16.21 -6.66 48.48
C ASP A 270 16.11 -6.89 50.00
N GLY A 271 15.10 -6.28 50.63
CA GLY A 271 14.90 -6.30 52.09
C GLY A 271 15.39 -5.05 52.83
N SER A 272 16.14 -4.16 52.18
CA SER A 272 16.43 -2.84 52.77
C SER A 272 15.14 -2.00 52.84
N PRO A 273 14.82 -1.38 53.97
CA PRO A 273 13.63 -0.54 54.06
C PRO A 273 13.76 0.65 53.11
N LEU A 274 12.72 0.90 52.32
CA LEU A 274 12.55 2.18 51.63
C LEU A 274 12.50 3.28 52.68
N MET A 275 13.38 4.29 52.57
CA MET A 275 13.46 5.31 53.62
C MET A 275 12.23 6.22 53.62
N TRP A 276 11.78 6.61 52.43
CA TRP A 276 10.49 7.25 52.24
C TRP A 276 10.07 7.17 50.77
N GLY A 277 8.76 7.30 50.54
CA GLY A 277 8.17 7.50 49.22
C GLY A 277 7.12 8.60 49.31
N ASN A 278 7.10 9.49 48.33
CA ASN A 278 6.04 10.49 48.17
C ASN A 278 5.37 10.29 46.83
N PHE A 279 4.05 10.36 46.87
CA PHE A 279 3.19 10.23 45.72
C PHE A 279 2.34 11.50 45.67
N SER A 280 2.45 12.22 44.57
CA SER A 280 1.63 13.38 44.30
C SER A 280 0.93 13.16 42.97
N GLU A 281 -0.37 13.39 42.91
CA GLU A 281 -1.13 13.35 41.67
C GLU A 281 -1.73 14.71 41.35
N ASN A 282 -1.92 14.97 40.06
CA ASN A 282 -2.70 16.11 39.62
C ASN A 282 -4.19 15.70 39.50
N LEU A 283 -5.07 16.50 40.09
CA LEU A 283 -6.52 16.22 40.09
C LEU A 283 -7.17 16.44 38.72
N PHE A 284 -6.63 17.34 37.90
CA PHE A 284 -7.24 17.75 36.63
C PHE A 284 -6.56 17.13 35.41
N ARG A 285 -5.26 16.82 35.53
CA ARG A 285 -4.50 16.14 34.47
C ARG A 285 -4.10 14.74 34.92
N PRO A 286 -4.01 13.74 34.03
CA PRO A 286 -3.54 12.40 34.37
C PRO A 286 -2.02 12.40 34.60
N VAL A 287 -1.53 13.21 35.54
CA VAL A 287 -0.12 13.38 35.89
C VAL A 287 0.12 12.83 37.28
N VAL A 288 1.10 11.95 37.42
CA VAL A 288 1.54 11.37 38.69
C VAL A 288 3.03 11.63 38.86
N LYS A 289 3.41 12.12 40.03
CA LYS A 289 4.80 12.29 40.46
C LYS A 289 5.09 11.29 41.57
N VAL A 290 6.06 10.42 41.32
CA VAL A 290 6.53 9.40 42.25
C VAL A 290 7.96 9.75 42.65
N SER A 291 8.20 9.93 43.94
CA SER A 291 9.54 10.15 44.50
C SER A 291 9.85 9.06 45.50
N VAL A 292 10.94 8.32 45.29
CA VAL A 292 11.35 7.22 46.17
C VAL A 292 12.80 7.42 46.58
N GLN A 293 13.07 7.27 47.88
CA GLN A 293 14.42 7.31 48.43
C GLN A 293 14.78 6.01 49.11
N ALA A 294 15.96 5.48 48.80
CA ALA A 294 16.47 4.26 49.40
C ALA A 294 17.97 4.36 49.71
N LEU A 295 18.41 3.58 50.70
CA LEU A 295 19.83 3.37 50.97
C LEU A 295 20.40 2.43 49.91
N LEU A 296 21.52 2.83 49.31
CA LEU A 296 22.25 2.06 48.31
C LEU A 296 23.49 1.42 48.94
N ALA A 297 23.95 0.30 48.37
CA ALA A 297 25.21 -0.33 48.77
C ALA A 297 26.40 0.64 48.64
N THR A 298 27.32 0.59 49.62
CA THR A 298 28.54 1.41 49.67
C THR A 298 29.50 1.06 48.54
N LEU A 299 30.11 2.07 47.89
CA LEU A 299 31.02 1.94 46.74
C LEU A 299 32.34 1.17 47.02
N GLY A 300 32.59 0.72 48.26
CA GLY A 300 33.88 0.17 48.69
C GLY A 300 33.91 -1.34 48.97
N GLY A 301 32.84 -2.08 48.71
CA GLY A 301 32.83 -3.53 48.90
C GLY A 301 33.59 -4.24 47.77
N THR A 302 34.91 -4.40 47.92
CA THR A 302 35.87 -5.00 46.97
C THR A 302 35.59 -6.45 46.54
N GLY A 303 34.46 -7.06 46.94
CA GLY A 303 34.20 -8.49 46.73
C GLY A 303 33.14 -8.88 45.70
N PHE A 304 32.17 -8.02 45.33
CA PHE A 304 30.96 -8.52 44.65
C PHE A 304 30.35 -7.66 43.53
N ALA A 305 30.84 -6.44 43.29
CA ALA A 305 30.20 -5.52 42.34
C ALA A 305 30.34 -5.92 40.85
N GLY A 306 31.40 -6.65 40.47
CA GLY A 306 31.63 -7.06 39.09
C GLY A 306 30.81 -8.27 38.62
N ALA A 307 30.52 -9.22 39.52
CA ALA A 307 29.84 -10.47 39.17
C ALA A 307 28.31 -10.39 39.32
N ALA A 308 27.80 -9.63 40.31
CA ALA A 308 26.35 -9.51 40.53
C ALA A 308 25.66 -8.64 39.47
N ALA A 309 26.32 -7.60 38.95
CA ALA A 309 25.76 -6.78 37.87
C ALA A 309 25.65 -7.55 36.54
N ALA A 310 26.57 -8.47 36.28
CA ALA A 310 26.55 -9.32 35.08
C ALA A 310 25.50 -10.46 35.18
N SER A 311 25.29 -11.04 36.37
CA SER A 311 24.31 -12.13 36.54
C SER A 311 22.86 -11.64 36.67
N LEU A 312 22.61 -10.45 37.22
CA LEU A 312 21.27 -9.84 37.24
C LEU A 312 20.78 -9.37 35.87
N GLY A 313 21.70 -9.01 34.97
CA GLY A 313 21.36 -8.71 33.56
C GLY A 313 20.78 -9.92 32.81
N ALA A 314 21.24 -11.14 33.14
CA ALA A 314 20.73 -12.38 32.54
C ALA A 314 19.39 -12.84 33.15
N ALA A 315 19.18 -12.63 34.46
CA ALA A 315 17.93 -13.01 35.13
C ALA A 315 16.76 -12.04 34.81
N ALA A 316 17.04 -10.77 34.53
CA ALA A 316 16.01 -9.80 34.12
C ALA A 316 15.44 -10.05 32.72
N ALA A 317 16.12 -10.85 31.87
CA ALA A 317 15.63 -11.22 30.54
C ALA A 317 14.43 -12.19 30.57
N GLY A 318 14.17 -12.86 31.71
CA GLY A 318 13.04 -13.78 31.88
C GLY A 318 11.76 -13.13 32.46
N MET A 319 11.83 -11.88 32.91
CA MET A 319 10.65 -11.14 33.38
C MET A 319 10.13 -10.26 32.25
N ASN A 320 8.90 -10.50 31.80
CA ASN A 320 8.11 -9.59 30.94
C ASN A 320 7.84 -8.26 31.67
N GLY A 321 8.88 -7.47 31.90
CA GLY A 321 8.83 -6.13 32.47
C GLY A 321 9.32 -5.09 31.48
N PRO A 322 8.98 -3.80 31.71
CA PRO A 322 9.49 -2.71 30.88
C PRO A 322 11.02 -2.73 30.88
N ALA A 323 11.61 -2.42 29.72
CA ALA A 323 13.06 -2.46 29.50
C ALA A 323 13.83 -1.80 30.66
N VAL A 324 14.77 -2.55 31.25
CA VAL A 324 15.59 -2.07 32.36
C VAL A 324 16.44 -0.89 31.86
N MET A 325 16.35 0.27 32.53
CA MET A 325 17.23 1.40 32.25
C MET A 325 18.69 0.97 32.39
N ARG A 326 19.50 1.15 31.34
CA ARG A 326 20.95 0.90 31.39
C ARG A 326 21.56 1.72 32.54
N SER A 327 22.49 1.13 33.30
CA SER A 327 23.11 1.80 34.45
C SER A 327 23.92 3.03 33.99
N VAL A 328 24.08 4.00 34.90
CA VAL A 328 24.85 5.21 34.67
C VAL A 328 26.34 4.82 34.56
N GLY A 329 26.83 4.62 33.34
CA GLY A 329 28.22 4.19 33.13
C GLY A 329 28.56 3.82 31.68
N TYR A 330 27.56 3.41 30.89
CA TYR A 330 27.71 3.36 29.43
C TYR A 330 27.27 4.70 28.85
N THR A 331 28.16 5.69 28.83
CA THR A 331 27.98 6.89 28.01
C THR A 331 27.97 6.44 26.54
N PRO A 332 26.81 6.43 25.86
CA PRO A 332 26.75 6.11 24.44
C PRO A 332 27.32 7.35 23.73
N GLY A 333 28.56 7.28 23.28
CA GLY A 333 29.20 8.42 22.62
C GLY A 333 30.71 8.37 22.57
N VAL A 334 31.36 7.62 23.47
CA VAL A 334 32.81 7.33 23.35
C VAL A 334 33.00 5.94 22.76
N GLN A 335 32.52 5.74 21.53
CA GLN A 335 33.10 4.69 20.69
C GLN A 335 34.36 5.26 20.07
N GLU A 336 35.50 4.82 20.58
CA GLU A 336 36.85 5.12 20.12
C GLU A 336 36.94 4.98 18.59
N GLY A 337 37.09 6.12 17.88
CA GLY A 337 37.53 6.13 16.48
C GLY A 337 36.49 6.33 15.38
N ARG A 338 35.20 6.58 15.68
CA ARG A 338 34.25 7.01 14.62
C ARG A 338 34.21 8.53 14.51
N SER A 339 34.79 9.04 13.41
CA SER A 339 34.73 10.44 13.00
C SER A 339 33.27 10.93 12.91
N GLY A 340 33.06 12.17 13.32
CA GLY A 340 31.78 12.65 13.84
C GLY A 340 30.60 12.68 12.86
N ILE A 341 29.42 12.61 13.47
CA ILE A 341 28.21 13.32 13.03
C ILE A 341 27.82 13.07 11.55
N ALA A 342 27.88 11.82 11.10
CA ALA A 342 27.13 11.44 9.92
C ALA A 342 25.67 11.18 10.36
N PRO A 343 24.66 11.76 9.70
CA PRO A 343 23.28 11.37 9.94
C PRO A 343 23.18 9.85 9.75
N PRO A 344 22.58 9.11 10.69
CA PRO A 344 22.51 7.66 10.60
C PRO A 344 21.86 7.26 9.27
N VAL A 345 22.53 6.42 8.47
CA VAL A 345 21.99 5.90 7.22
C VAL A 345 20.82 4.97 7.55
N ARG A 346 19.59 5.49 7.51
CA ARG A 346 18.38 4.71 7.80
C ARG A 346 17.78 4.19 6.49
N LYS A 347 17.64 2.86 6.36
CA LYS A 347 17.05 2.14 5.20
C LYS A 347 15.51 2.27 5.12
N ARG A 348 14.95 3.43 5.50
CA ARG A 348 13.54 3.62 5.90
C ARG A 348 12.54 3.81 4.75
N LEU A 349 13.01 4.17 3.55
CA LEU A 349 12.12 4.55 2.44
C LEU A 349 11.28 3.40 1.87
N LEU A 350 11.69 2.14 2.04
CA LEU A 350 11.10 0.99 1.34
C LEU A 350 9.67 0.62 1.78
N GLY A 351 9.38 0.65 3.10
CA GLY A 351 8.04 0.26 3.59
C GLY A 351 6.95 1.29 3.27
N LEU A 352 7.34 2.56 3.16
CA LEU A 352 6.47 3.67 2.82
C LEU A 352 6.24 3.76 1.29
N LEU A 353 7.26 3.44 0.49
CA LEU A 353 7.14 3.31 -0.97
C LEU A 353 6.05 2.31 -1.39
N ALA A 354 5.88 1.20 -0.67
CA ALA A 354 4.88 0.18 -1.00
C ALA A 354 3.41 0.68 -0.87
N ALA A 355 3.14 1.64 0.02
CA ALA A 355 1.80 2.22 0.17
C ALA A 355 1.52 3.33 -0.85
N ALA A 356 2.57 3.97 -1.39
CA ALA A 356 2.45 5.10 -2.29
C ALA A 356 2.06 4.73 -3.73
N PHE A 357 2.07 3.45 -4.11
CA PHE A 357 1.85 3.01 -5.51
C PHE A 357 0.56 2.21 -5.74
N ARG A 358 -0.48 2.43 -4.93
CA ARG A 358 -1.82 1.93 -5.28
C ARG A 358 -2.49 2.89 -6.24
N ASP A 359 -2.10 2.84 -7.51
CA ASP A 359 -2.95 3.37 -8.57
C ASP A 359 -4.09 2.35 -8.77
N PRO A 360 -5.37 2.72 -8.53
CA PRO A 360 -6.51 1.84 -8.71
C PRO A 360 -6.59 1.26 -10.13
N CYS A 361 -6.09 1.99 -11.14
CA CYS A 361 -6.05 1.52 -12.51
C CYS A 361 -4.80 0.65 -12.81
N ALA A 362 -3.72 0.76 -12.03
CA ALA A 362 -2.54 -0.10 -12.20
C ALA A 362 -2.61 -1.39 -11.37
N ALA A 363 -3.41 -1.41 -10.30
CA ALA A 363 -3.54 -2.55 -9.39
C ALA A 363 -4.17 -3.80 -10.05
N SER A 364 -4.82 -3.67 -11.21
CA SER A 364 -5.26 -4.83 -11.99
C SER A 364 -4.10 -5.70 -12.50
N GLU A 365 -2.86 -5.17 -12.50
CA GLU A 365 -1.64 -5.90 -12.84
C GLU A 365 -0.92 -6.49 -11.60
N GLY A 366 -1.65 -7.20 -10.74
CA GLY A 366 -1.10 -8.29 -9.91
C GLY A 366 0.07 -8.00 -8.96
N PHE A 367 0.27 -6.78 -8.47
CA PHE A 367 1.36 -6.49 -7.52
C PHE A 367 0.93 -6.73 -6.07
N THR A 368 1.07 -7.97 -5.59
CA THR A 368 0.89 -8.30 -4.16
C THR A 368 2.19 -8.05 -3.38
N ALA A 369 2.30 -6.89 -2.75
CA ALA A 369 3.36 -6.63 -1.77
C ALA A 369 2.98 -7.24 -0.41
N GLU A 370 3.45 -8.45 -0.12
CA GLU A 370 3.39 -8.99 1.24
C GLU A 370 4.42 -8.29 2.14
N LEU A 371 3.93 -7.49 3.08
CA LEU A 371 4.73 -6.85 4.13
C LEU A 371 5.10 -7.90 5.19
N ARG A 372 6.31 -8.46 5.10
CA ARG A 372 6.88 -9.35 6.12
C ARG A 372 7.32 -8.52 7.33
N ASN A 373 6.65 -8.70 8.45
CA ASN A 373 6.96 -8.02 9.71
C ASN A 373 7.82 -8.95 10.57
N ASP A 374 9.13 -8.97 10.32
CA ASP A 374 10.06 -9.87 11.02
C ASP A 374 10.47 -9.30 12.40
N ARG A 375 9.82 -9.77 13.46
CA ARG A 375 10.42 -9.82 14.81
C ARG A 375 11.13 -11.17 14.97
N GLY A 376 12.41 -11.21 14.60
CA GLY A 376 13.29 -12.34 14.89
C GLY A 376 13.87 -12.28 16.30
N GLY A 377 13.44 -13.19 17.17
CA GLY A 377 14.08 -13.49 18.46
C GLY A 377 14.48 -14.96 18.50
N SER A 378 15.75 -15.24 18.22
CA SER A 378 16.36 -16.57 18.28
C SER A 378 16.49 -17.05 19.73
N GLY A 379 15.99 -18.26 20.02
CA GLY A 379 16.21 -18.96 21.28
C GLY A 379 16.29 -20.47 21.02
N SER A 380 17.52 -21.00 21.05
CA SER A 380 17.85 -22.43 20.97
C SER A 380 17.61 -23.14 22.30
N ASN A 381 17.07 -24.37 22.28
CA ASN A 381 17.37 -25.53 23.16
C ASN A 381 16.56 -26.73 22.62
N ALA A 382 17.16 -27.81 22.12
CA ALA A 382 17.86 -28.89 22.83
C ALA A 382 16.92 -29.79 23.68
N GLU A 383 16.72 -30.99 23.12
CA GLU A 383 16.19 -32.29 23.60
C GLU A 383 15.87 -32.48 25.10
N LEU A 384 14.74 -33.17 25.41
CA LEU A 384 14.78 -34.46 26.14
C LEU A 384 13.45 -35.23 26.07
N SER A 385 13.63 -36.55 26.04
CA SER A 385 12.77 -37.71 25.75
C SER A 385 11.79 -38.16 26.87
N THR A 386 10.92 -39.12 26.49
CA THR A 386 10.06 -40.07 27.26
C THR A 386 8.63 -39.61 27.55
N GLY A 387 7.55 -40.36 27.32
CA GLY A 387 7.30 -41.76 26.93
C GLY A 387 5.99 -42.22 27.62
N GLY A 388 5.12 -42.99 26.95
CA GLY A 388 4.05 -43.74 27.63
C GLY A 388 2.66 -43.70 26.97
N ALA A 389 2.21 -44.86 26.50
CA ALA A 389 0.91 -45.15 25.90
C ALA A 389 -0.15 -45.59 26.93
N SER A 390 -1.45 -45.42 26.64
CA SER A 390 -2.46 -46.50 26.68
C SER A 390 -3.87 -46.04 26.25
N LEU A 391 -4.66 -47.02 25.80
CA LEU A 391 -5.97 -46.96 25.15
C LEU A 391 -7.16 -46.74 26.12
N SER A 392 -8.26 -46.16 25.63
CA SER A 392 -9.58 -46.82 25.41
C SER A 392 -10.75 -45.82 25.33
N THR A 393 -11.75 -46.21 24.54
CA THR A 393 -12.89 -45.42 24.00
C THR A 393 -14.22 -45.70 24.78
N PRO A 394 -15.41 -45.16 24.40
CA PRO A 394 -16.29 -44.21 25.13
C PRO A 394 -17.59 -44.92 25.68
N PRO A 395 -18.78 -44.29 25.98
CA PRO A 395 -19.24 -42.90 25.75
C PRO A 395 -20.17 -42.21 26.80
N ALA A 396 -20.46 -40.95 26.45
CA ALA A 396 -21.70 -40.17 26.61
C ALA A 396 -21.88 -39.20 27.80
N GLU A 397 -22.08 -37.94 27.38
CA GLU A 397 -22.80 -36.81 28.00
C GLU A 397 -22.31 -36.23 29.34
N LEU A 398 -21.73 -35.01 29.28
CA LEU A 398 -22.37 -33.81 29.83
C LEU A 398 -21.59 -32.55 29.42
N VAL A 399 -22.31 -31.59 28.84
CA VAL A 399 -21.83 -30.25 28.45
C VAL A 399 -21.43 -29.46 29.70
N THR A 400 -20.15 -29.12 29.85
CA THR A 400 -19.70 -27.97 30.65
C THR A 400 -18.37 -27.44 30.08
N GLY A 401 -18.29 -26.11 29.95
CA GLY A 401 -17.24 -25.41 29.22
C GLY A 401 -15.88 -25.44 29.91
N THR A 402 -14.84 -25.55 29.09
CA THR A 402 -13.45 -25.47 29.51
C THR A 402 -12.70 -24.48 28.61
N THR A 403 -12.05 -23.55 29.27
CA THR A 403 -11.06 -22.58 28.79
C THR A 403 -10.05 -23.19 27.81
N GLY A 404 -10.08 -22.76 26.56
CA GLY A 404 -9.07 -23.08 25.56
C GLY A 404 -7.79 -22.27 25.80
N GLY A 405 -6.73 -22.95 26.26
CA GLY A 405 -5.38 -22.41 26.25
C GLY A 405 -4.90 -22.20 24.82
N ALA A 406 -4.32 -21.03 24.56
CA ALA A 406 -3.70 -20.68 23.29
C ALA A 406 -2.44 -21.52 23.07
N GLY A 407 -2.61 -22.74 22.56
CA GLY A 407 -1.54 -23.46 21.89
C GLY A 407 -1.23 -22.74 20.59
N THR A 408 -0.04 -22.13 20.49
CA THR A 408 0.53 -21.69 19.22
C THR A 408 0.62 -22.91 18.31
N SER A 409 -0.35 -23.06 17.41
CA SER A 409 -0.19 -23.99 16.29
C SER A 409 1.10 -23.63 15.57
N PRO A 410 2.03 -24.56 15.32
CA PRO A 410 3.19 -24.26 14.50
C PRO A 410 2.66 -23.68 13.18
N ILE A 411 3.16 -22.50 12.82
CA ILE A 411 2.90 -21.88 11.52
C ILE A 411 3.32 -22.94 10.50
N LYS A 412 2.35 -23.65 9.95
CA LYS A 412 2.55 -24.52 8.81
C LYS A 412 2.86 -23.57 7.67
N ASP A 413 4.11 -23.56 7.21
CA ASP A 413 4.50 -23.00 5.91
C ASP A 413 3.63 -23.66 4.84
N TYR A 414 2.48 -23.07 4.54
CA TYR A 414 1.50 -23.64 3.62
C TYR A 414 1.83 -23.36 2.15
N ALA A 415 2.80 -22.48 1.84
CA ALA A 415 3.20 -22.18 0.48
C ALA A 415 4.47 -22.97 0.09
N PRO A 416 4.36 -24.01 -0.76
CA PRO A 416 5.53 -24.75 -1.24
C PRO A 416 6.44 -23.94 -2.17
N TYR A 417 6.02 -22.75 -2.65
CA TYR A 417 6.76 -21.89 -3.58
C TYR A 417 6.51 -20.40 -3.29
N ASP A 418 7.51 -19.56 -3.57
CA ASP A 418 7.36 -18.09 -3.60
C ASP A 418 6.87 -17.61 -4.97
N LEU A 419 7.29 -18.30 -6.04
CA LEU A 419 6.88 -18.05 -7.41
C LEU A 419 6.80 -19.37 -8.16
N TYR A 420 5.71 -19.61 -8.89
CA TYR A 420 5.55 -20.75 -9.77
C TYR A 420 4.91 -20.30 -11.09
N ARG A 421 5.61 -20.44 -12.21
CA ARG A 421 5.13 -20.08 -13.56
C ARG A 421 5.19 -21.31 -14.45
N ILE A 422 4.11 -21.57 -15.18
CA ILE A 422 4.03 -22.64 -16.18
C ILE A 422 3.53 -21.99 -17.48
N GLN A 423 4.15 -22.37 -18.58
CA GLN A 423 3.71 -22.06 -19.93
C GLN A 423 3.66 -23.38 -20.69
N PHE A 424 2.57 -23.62 -21.40
CA PHE A 424 2.42 -24.80 -22.23
C PHE A 424 2.03 -24.40 -23.65
N GLU A 425 2.52 -25.15 -24.62
CA GLU A 425 2.27 -24.94 -26.03
C GLU A 425 2.01 -26.29 -26.71
N TYR A 426 0.95 -26.37 -27.51
CA TYR A 426 0.67 -27.54 -28.32
C TYR A 426 1.11 -27.28 -29.76
N THR A 427 2.08 -28.06 -30.24
CA THR A 427 2.60 -27.97 -31.60
C THR A 427 2.10 -29.17 -32.40
N GLN A 428 1.30 -28.93 -33.43
CA GLN A 428 0.81 -29.97 -34.35
C GLN A 428 1.59 -29.91 -35.67
N ASP A 429 2.41 -30.92 -35.95
CA ASP A 429 3.00 -31.12 -37.27
C ASP A 429 2.09 -32.07 -38.05
N THR A 430 1.44 -31.58 -39.10
CA THR A 430 0.58 -32.41 -39.96
C THR A 430 1.37 -33.41 -40.82
N GLY A 431 2.70 -33.35 -40.78
CA GLY A 431 3.61 -34.15 -41.59
C GLY A 431 3.61 -33.78 -43.07
N LYS A 432 2.89 -32.73 -43.48
CA LYS A 432 2.85 -32.26 -44.85
C LYS A 432 3.97 -31.25 -45.09
N ARG A 433 4.88 -31.56 -46.01
CA ARG A 433 5.94 -30.65 -46.45
C ARG A 433 5.69 -30.27 -47.90
N VAL A 434 5.78 -28.98 -48.21
CA VAL A 434 5.71 -28.51 -49.59
C VAL A 434 7.10 -28.62 -50.18
N MET A 435 7.26 -29.50 -51.17
CA MET A 435 8.51 -29.59 -51.90
C MET A 435 8.61 -28.41 -52.87
N PRO A 436 9.77 -27.76 -52.98
CA PRO A 436 9.95 -26.68 -53.93
C PRO A 436 9.69 -27.21 -55.35
N GLY A 437 8.82 -26.52 -56.10
CA GLY A 437 8.60 -26.83 -57.50
C GLY A 437 9.87 -26.57 -58.29
N THR A 438 10.33 -27.52 -59.10
CA THR A 438 11.56 -27.41 -59.91
C THR A 438 11.34 -26.63 -61.22
N GLY A 439 10.25 -25.87 -61.33
CA GLY A 439 9.84 -25.25 -62.58
C GLY A 439 10.64 -24.00 -62.95
N VAL A 440 11.71 -24.17 -63.73
CA VAL A 440 12.17 -23.14 -64.69
C VAL A 440 11.58 -23.49 -66.06
N GLY A 441 10.47 -22.82 -66.40
CA GLY A 441 9.74 -22.96 -67.67
C GLY A 441 8.44 -22.15 -67.67
N ASP A 442 7.85 -21.93 -68.86
CA ASP A 442 6.69 -21.03 -69.07
C ASP A 442 5.40 -21.47 -68.34
N THR A 443 5.38 -22.68 -67.79
CA THR A 443 4.37 -23.16 -66.84
C THR A 443 5.06 -23.62 -65.55
N PRO A 444 5.30 -22.72 -64.57
CA PRO A 444 5.96 -23.10 -63.33
C PRO A 444 5.12 -24.15 -62.61
N GLN A 445 5.66 -25.37 -62.48
CA GLN A 445 5.02 -26.42 -61.70
C GLN A 445 4.95 -25.95 -60.24
N ARG A 446 3.72 -25.79 -59.74
CA ARG A 446 3.47 -25.45 -58.32
C ARG A 446 4.03 -26.57 -57.45
N GLY A 447 4.67 -26.21 -56.34
CA GLY A 447 5.23 -27.19 -55.39
C GLY A 447 4.17 -28.20 -54.95
N THR A 448 4.52 -29.49 -54.98
CA THR A 448 3.63 -30.56 -54.53
C THR A 448 3.78 -30.72 -53.02
N ALA A 449 2.66 -30.74 -52.29
CA ALA A 449 2.66 -31.11 -50.88
C ALA A 449 2.80 -32.63 -50.76
N VAL A 450 3.86 -33.08 -50.09
CA VAL A 450 4.12 -34.49 -49.80
C VAL A 450 3.90 -34.73 -48.30
N THR A 451 3.13 -35.75 -47.96
CA THR A 451 2.97 -36.19 -46.57
C THR A 451 4.15 -37.10 -46.20
N VAL A 452 5.03 -36.59 -45.34
CA VAL A 452 6.25 -37.26 -44.87
C VAL A 452 5.97 -38.20 -43.69
N HIS A 453 5.00 -37.87 -42.83
CA HIS A 453 4.54 -38.73 -41.73
C HIS A 453 3.06 -38.51 -41.39
N GLY A 454 2.46 -39.39 -40.60
CA GLY A 454 1.03 -39.45 -40.28
C GLY A 454 0.46 -38.34 -39.40
N GLY A 455 1.14 -37.20 -39.30
CA GLY A 455 0.86 -36.16 -38.32
C GLY A 455 1.33 -36.53 -36.91
N GLN A 456 1.88 -35.56 -36.18
CA GLN A 456 2.31 -35.70 -34.80
C GLN A 456 1.91 -34.45 -34.03
N MET A 457 1.61 -34.60 -32.75
CA MET A 457 1.30 -33.48 -31.87
C MET A 457 2.17 -33.59 -30.63
N PHE A 458 2.80 -32.48 -30.27
CA PHE A 458 3.66 -32.34 -29.12
C PHE A 458 3.06 -31.33 -28.16
N LEU A 459 3.20 -31.59 -26.86
CA LEU A 459 2.93 -30.66 -25.78
C LEU A 459 4.26 -30.28 -25.14
N GLU A 460 4.63 -29.02 -25.32
CA GLU A 460 5.81 -28.41 -24.71
C GLU A 460 5.39 -27.67 -23.45
N VAL A 461 6.03 -27.98 -22.31
CA VAL A 461 5.72 -27.41 -21.00
C VAL A 461 6.99 -26.79 -20.44
N SER A 462 7.05 -25.46 -20.47
CA SER A 462 8.08 -24.67 -19.79
C SER A 462 7.63 -24.29 -18.40
N TRP A 463 8.46 -24.50 -17.40
CA TRP A 463 8.14 -24.12 -16.02
C TRP A 463 9.33 -23.46 -15.33
N ALA A 464 9.02 -22.58 -14.38
CA ALA A 464 10.00 -21.92 -13.53
C ALA A 464 9.46 -21.81 -12.12
N CYS A 465 10.27 -22.18 -11.13
CA CYS A 465 9.91 -22.12 -9.74
C CYS A 465 10.99 -21.47 -8.88
N GLN A 466 10.55 -20.73 -7.87
CA GLN A 466 11.40 -20.10 -6.87
C GLN A 466 10.91 -20.45 -5.47
N ARG A 467 11.84 -20.73 -4.57
CA ARG A 467 11.55 -20.90 -3.15
C ARG A 467 12.72 -20.39 -2.29
N THR A 468 12.39 -19.67 -1.24
CA THR A 468 13.35 -19.13 -0.27
C THR A 468 13.43 -20.06 0.94
N GLY A 469 14.65 -20.30 1.42
CA GLY A 469 14.95 -21.12 2.60
C GLY A 469 14.98 -22.63 2.36
N ARG A 470 14.30 -23.15 1.31
CA ARG A 470 14.35 -24.57 0.93
C ARG A 470 14.33 -24.72 -0.60
N PRO A 471 14.89 -25.82 -1.16
CA PRO A 471 14.75 -26.12 -2.58
C PRO A 471 13.26 -26.24 -2.99
N PRO A 472 12.87 -25.74 -4.17
CA PRO A 472 11.53 -25.93 -4.69
C PRO A 472 11.31 -27.41 -5.02
N GLN A 473 10.08 -27.88 -4.88
CA GLN A 473 9.72 -29.20 -5.38
C GLN A 473 9.61 -29.13 -6.90
N ILE A 474 10.36 -29.98 -7.60
CA ILE A 474 10.40 -29.99 -9.06
C ILE A 474 9.18 -30.76 -9.57
N PRO A 475 8.49 -30.28 -10.63
CA PRO A 475 7.40 -31.02 -11.23
C PRO A 475 7.82 -32.42 -11.67
N SER A 476 6.97 -33.43 -11.46
CA SER A 476 7.30 -34.77 -11.97
C SER A 476 7.18 -34.78 -13.48
N PHE A 477 8.16 -35.40 -14.15
CA PHE A 477 8.14 -35.60 -15.59
C PHE A 477 7.02 -36.56 -16.03
N SER A 478 6.57 -37.46 -15.17
CA SER A 478 5.46 -38.39 -15.42
C SER A 478 4.11 -37.68 -15.38
N VAL A 479 3.24 -37.98 -16.35
CA VAL A 479 1.87 -37.44 -16.47
C VAL A 479 0.86 -38.58 -16.29
N ASN A 480 -0.26 -38.30 -15.61
CA ASN A 480 -1.31 -39.30 -15.33
C ASN A 480 -2.28 -39.50 -16.52
N ASP A 481 -2.20 -38.66 -17.55
CA ASP A 481 -3.00 -38.79 -18.77
C ASP A 481 -2.42 -39.92 -19.65
N PRO A 482 -3.18 -41.00 -19.92
CA PRO A 482 -2.72 -42.10 -20.78
C PRO A 482 -2.48 -41.67 -22.23
N ASN A 483 -2.98 -40.51 -22.66
CA ASN A 483 -2.79 -39.98 -24.01
C ASN A 483 -1.47 -39.19 -24.17
N LEU A 484 -0.77 -38.88 -23.06
CA LEU A 484 0.48 -38.14 -23.07
C LEU A 484 1.65 -39.05 -22.71
N VAL A 485 2.62 -39.16 -23.62
CA VAL A 485 3.85 -39.92 -23.43
C VAL A 485 5.00 -38.95 -23.28
N ALA A 486 5.73 -39.02 -22.16
CA ALA A 486 6.88 -38.15 -21.93
C ALA A 486 8.04 -38.53 -22.86
N ILE A 487 8.41 -37.62 -23.78
CA ILE A 487 9.43 -37.88 -24.82
C ILE A 487 10.81 -37.41 -24.36
N GLY A 488 10.88 -36.22 -23.76
CA GLY A 488 12.14 -35.65 -23.30
C GLY A 488 11.91 -34.47 -22.37
N GLY A 489 12.92 -34.16 -21.55
CA GLY A 489 12.83 -33.04 -20.63
C GLY A 489 14.20 -32.56 -20.20
N THR A 490 14.30 -31.28 -19.88
CA THR A 490 15.50 -30.66 -19.32
C THR A 490 15.14 -29.89 -18.06
N CYS A 491 16.05 -29.89 -17.10
CA CYS A 491 15.94 -29.14 -15.85
C CYS A 491 17.24 -28.36 -15.67
N ILE A 492 17.11 -27.05 -15.52
CA ILE A 492 18.20 -26.09 -15.43
C ILE A 492 18.11 -25.46 -14.03
N PRO A 493 18.88 -25.96 -13.05
CA PRO A 493 19.01 -25.29 -11.77
C PRO A 493 19.75 -23.96 -11.99
N ALA A 494 19.21 -22.86 -11.47
CA ALA A 494 19.92 -21.59 -11.45
C ALA A 494 20.82 -21.49 -10.22
N GLU A 495 21.80 -20.59 -10.28
CA GLU A 495 22.69 -20.31 -9.15
C GLU A 495 21.88 -19.85 -7.93
N MET A 496 22.29 -20.32 -6.75
CA MET A 496 21.67 -19.94 -5.49
C MET A 496 21.96 -18.47 -5.22
N GLN A 497 20.90 -17.67 -5.09
CA GLN A 497 21.02 -16.26 -4.75
C GLN A 497 20.65 -16.08 -3.28
N LEU A 498 21.26 -15.14 -2.56
CA LEU A 498 20.73 -14.75 -1.27
C LEU A 498 19.49 -13.88 -1.48
N SER A 499 18.45 -14.15 -0.68
CA SER A 499 17.25 -13.34 -0.54
C SER A 499 17.62 -11.90 -0.14
N ALA A 500 16.68 -10.97 -0.32
CA ALA A 500 16.84 -9.56 0.06
C ALA A 500 17.13 -9.38 1.58
N ASP A 501 16.83 -10.39 2.39
CA ASP A 501 17.17 -10.47 3.82
C ASP A 501 18.67 -10.71 4.09
N GLY A 502 19.46 -11.05 3.06
CA GLY A 502 20.90 -11.30 3.18
C GLY A 502 21.25 -12.54 4.02
N SER A 503 20.30 -13.43 4.30
CA SER A 503 20.51 -14.63 5.13
C SER A 503 19.86 -15.90 4.59
N ALA A 504 18.72 -15.83 3.93
CA ALA A 504 18.02 -16.98 3.39
C ALA A 504 18.44 -17.26 1.93
N PRO A 505 18.85 -18.49 1.59
CA PRO A 505 19.12 -18.85 0.21
C PRO A 505 17.81 -18.94 -0.59
N THR A 506 17.75 -18.27 -1.73
CA THR A 506 16.70 -18.36 -2.74
C THR A 506 17.13 -19.34 -3.82
N TYR A 507 16.37 -20.42 -3.95
CA TYR A 507 16.57 -21.45 -4.95
C TYR A 507 15.67 -21.16 -6.14
N ARG A 508 16.24 -21.16 -7.34
CA ARG A 508 15.52 -21.01 -8.61
C ARG A 508 15.80 -22.21 -9.49
N VAL A 509 14.75 -22.82 -10.02
CA VAL A 509 14.87 -23.94 -10.96
C VAL A 509 13.90 -23.69 -12.11
N ALA A 510 14.38 -23.86 -13.33
CA ALA A 510 13.55 -23.85 -14.52
C ALA A 510 13.67 -25.19 -15.23
N GLY A 511 12.66 -25.56 -16.01
CA GLY A 511 12.72 -26.76 -16.82
C GLY A 511 11.78 -26.70 -18.00
N HIS A 512 11.99 -27.64 -18.91
CA HIS A 512 11.22 -27.78 -20.12
C HIS A 512 10.93 -29.25 -20.36
N TYR A 513 9.66 -29.62 -20.45
CA TYR A 513 9.19 -30.99 -20.69
C TYR A 513 8.47 -31.08 -22.03
N ILE A 514 8.70 -32.17 -22.75
CA ILE A 514 8.10 -32.44 -24.05
C ILE A 514 7.35 -33.75 -23.94
N TYR A 515 6.05 -33.69 -24.23
CA TYR A 515 5.16 -34.84 -24.28
C TYR A 515 4.69 -35.07 -25.72
N GLY A 516 4.70 -36.32 -26.15
CA GLY A 516 4.01 -36.76 -27.36
C GLY A 516 2.57 -37.08 -27.07
N VAL A 517 1.68 -36.63 -27.93
CA VAL A 517 0.26 -36.98 -27.87
C VAL A 517 0.01 -38.22 -28.73
N LEU A 518 -0.57 -39.27 -28.15
CA LEU A 518 -0.90 -40.50 -28.89
C LEU A 518 -2.08 -40.31 -29.85
N ASP A 519 -3.15 -39.65 -29.39
CA ASP A 519 -4.33 -39.31 -30.18
C ASP A 519 -4.65 -37.80 -30.06
N PRO A 520 -4.39 -36.99 -31.10
CA PRO A 520 -4.68 -35.56 -31.13
C PRO A 520 -6.17 -35.22 -30.93
N SER A 521 -7.08 -36.14 -31.25
CA SER A 521 -8.53 -35.90 -31.13
C SER A 521 -9.03 -35.95 -29.68
N LEU A 522 -8.27 -36.56 -28.78
CA LEU A 522 -8.58 -36.70 -27.37
C LEU A 522 -7.96 -35.60 -26.50
N VAL A 523 -7.24 -34.63 -27.10
CA VAL A 523 -6.61 -33.54 -26.36
C VAL A 523 -7.67 -32.57 -25.85
N SER A 524 -7.82 -32.50 -24.53
CA SER A 524 -8.55 -31.42 -23.87
C SER A 524 -7.65 -30.18 -23.84
N LEU A 525 -8.11 -29.05 -24.41
CA LEU A 525 -7.42 -27.75 -24.37
C LEU A 525 -7.47 -27.08 -22.98
N THR A 526 -7.62 -27.87 -21.93
CA THR A 526 -7.57 -27.37 -20.55
C THR A 526 -6.10 -27.34 -20.14
N ALA A 527 -5.65 -26.25 -19.53
CA ALA A 527 -4.27 -26.12 -19.06
C ALA A 527 -3.89 -27.37 -18.23
N PRO A 528 -2.86 -28.16 -18.64
CA PRO A 528 -2.44 -29.30 -17.86
C PRO A 528 -1.89 -28.79 -16.54
N VAL A 529 -2.66 -28.99 -15.47
CA VAL A 529 -2.21 -28.72 -14.11
C VAL A 529 -1.13 -29.76 -13.81
N PRO A 530 0.09 -29.33 -13.41
CA PRO A 530 1.15 -30.28 -13.18
C PRO A 530 0.77 -31.31 -12.10
N PRO A 531 1.23 -32.55 -12.23
CA PRO A 531 0.76 -33.74 -11.49
C PRO A 531 0.87 -33.70 -9.95
N TYR A 532 1.56 -32.73 -9.35
CA TYR A 532 1.66 -32.55 -7.89
C TYR A 532 0.67 -31.51 -7.34
N PHE A 533 -0.12 -30.85 -8.19
CA PHE A 533 -1.23 -30.00 -7.78
C PHE A 533 -2.58 -30.76 -7.67
N SER A 534 -2.68 -31.94 -8.28
CA SER A 534 -3.75 -32.93 -8.09
C SER A 534 -3.36 -33.84 -6.90
N ASP A 535 -3.82 -33.65 -5.67
CA ASP A 535 -5.22 -33.81 -5.24
C ASP A 535 -5.60 -32.90 -4.04
N GLY A 536 -4.71 -32.02 -3.60
CA GLY A 536 -4.92 -31.19 -2.39
C GLY A 536 -5.18 -29.71 -2.63
N VAL A 537 -4.72 -29.15 -3.75
CA VAL A 537 -4.71 -27.68 -4.00
C VAL A 537 -5.91 -27.22 -4.84
N LEU A 538 -6.53 -28.11 -5.61
CA LEU A 538 -7.70 -27.79 -6.45
C LEU A 538 -8.92 -27.33 -5.63
N THR A 539 -9.02 -27.68 -4.34
CA THR A 539 -10.10 -27.20 -3.45
C THR A 539 -9.87 -25.77 -2.95
N THR A 540 -8.66 -25.22 -3.06
CA THR A 540 -8.29 -23.86 -2.62
C THR A 540 -7.99 -22.90 -3.77
N ALA A 541 -7.99 -23.37 -5.02
CA ALA A 541 -7.66 -22.58 -6.20
C ALA A 541 -8.83 -22.29 -7.19
N PRO A 542 -10.07 -21.98 -6.77
CA PRO A 542 -11.12 -21.63 -7.73
C PRO A 542 -10.98 -20.21 -8.33
N ASN A 543 -9.95 -19.42 -7.98
CA ASN A 543 -9.86 -18.00 -8.37
C ASN A 543 -8.79 -17.65 -9.42
N ILE A 544 -8.20 -18.61 -10.13
CA ILE A 544 -7.35 -18.31 -11.30
C ILE A 544 -8.09 -18.72 -12.57
N ALA A 545 -9.11 -17.93 -12.91
CA ALA A 545 -9.81 -18.04 -14.18
C ALA A 545 -9.86 -16.65 -14.84
N ASN A 546 -8.69 -16.15 -15.23
CA ASN A 546 -8.56 -15.14 -16.29
C ASN A 546 -7.50 -15.67 -17.25
N PHE A 547 -7.93 -16.41 -18.27
CA PHE A 547 -7.09 -16.71 -19.42
C PHE A 547 -7.90 -16.52 -20.70
N THR A 548 -7.56 -15.46 -21.42
CA THR A 548 -7.87 -15.31 -22.84
C THR A 548 -7.02 -16.30 -23.62
N ALA A 549 -7.66 -17.23 -24.33
CA ALA A 549 -6.98 -18.14 -25.23
C ALA A 549 -6.30 -17.35 -26.36
N PRO A 550 -4.99 -17.53 -26.63
CA PRO A 550 -4.45 -17.14 -27.92
C PRO A 550 -5.07 -18.06 -29.00
N VAL A 551 -5.50 -17.45 -30.10
CA VAL A 551 -5.97 -18.14 -31.30
C VAL A 551 -4.95 -19.21 -31.69
N VAL A 552 -5.39 -20.47 -31.77
CA VAL A 552 -4.62 -21.57 -32.37
C VAL A 552 -4.25 -21.14 -33.79
N ARG A 553 -3.01 -20.69 -33.99
CA ARG A 553 -2.48 -20.44 -35.32
C ARG A 553 -2.08 -21.78 -35.89
N THR A 554 -2.97 -22.38 -36.68
CA THR A 554 -2.55 -23.38 -37.65
C THR A 554 -1.50 -22.72 -38.54
N GLY A 555 -0.26 -23.20 -38.47
CA GLY A 555 0.82 -22.73 -39.32
C GLY A 555 0.56 -23.12 -40.78
N SER A 556 -0.32 -22.39 -41.47
CA SER A 556 -0.37 -22.41 -42.92
C SER A 556 0.72 -21.47 -43.42
N SER A 557 1.84 -22.02 -43.86
CA SER A 557 2.80 -21.33 -44.72
C SER A 557 2.18 -21.11 -46.10
N GLY A 558 1.27 -20.14 -46.17
CA GLY A 558 0.62 -19.69 -47.41
C GLY A 558 1.18 -18.35 -47.86
N SER A 559 2.16 -18.38 -48.76
CA SER A 559 2.57 -17.20 -49.54
C SER A 559 1.45 -16.83 -50.51
N GLY A 560 0.84 -15.66 -50.31
CA GLY A 560 -0.19 -15.12 -51.20
C GLY A 560 0.42 -14.40 -52.39
N TYR A 561 -0.03 -14.77 -53.60
CA TYR A 561 0.09 -13.94 -54.80
C TYR A 561 -1.33 -13.71 -55.33
N SER A 562 -1.87 -12.50 -55.11
CA SER A 562 -2.94 -11.92 -55.92
C SER A 562 -2.59 -10.47 -56.17
N GLY A 563 -2.31 -10.15 -57.42
CA GLY A 563 -1.89 -8.81 -57.84
C GLY A 563 -3.02 -7.79 -57.93
N GLY A 564 -2.59 -6.53 -58.00
CA GLY A 564 -3.31 -5.44 -58.66
C GLY A 564 -3.87 -4.38 -57.72
N GLY A 565 -3.11 -3.30 -57.53
CA GLY A 565 -3.64 -2.03 -57.00
C GLY A 565 -2.59 -1.18 -56.30
N ASP A 566 -2.12 -0.15 -56.99
CA ASP A 566 -1.22 0.91 -56.55
C ASP A 566 -1.44 1.41 -55.12
N TYR A 567 -0.35 1.65 -54.37
CA TYR A 567 0.11 2.95 -53.89
C TYR A 567 1.33 2.74 -52.98
N GLY A 568 2.38 3.56 -53.20
CA GLY A 568 3.72 3.38 -52.67
C GLY A 568 3.84 3.45 -51.15
N SER A 569 4.73 2.63 -50.60
CA SER A 569 5.31 2.82 -49.28
C SER A 569 6.73 2.27 -49.23
N ASN A 570 7.57 2.97 -48.47
CA ASN A 570 9.01 2.82 -48.39
C ASN A 570 9.45 1.42 -47.93
N ILE A 571 10.48 0.90 -48.60
CA ILE A 571 11.18 -0.34 -48.27
C ILE A 571 12.01 -0.09 -47.00
N PHE A 572 11.63 -0.75 -45.91
CA PHE A 572 12.45 -0.93 -44.72
C PHE A 572 13.19 -2.27 -44.87
N VAL A 573 14.52 -2.21 -44.91
CA VAL A 573 15.42 -3.37 -44.88
C VAL A 573 15.54 -3.82 -43.42
N PRO A 574 15.24 -5.08 -43.05
CA PRO A 574 15.64 -5.59 -41.74
C PRO A 574 17.14 -5.91 -41.80
N GLU A 575 17.91 -4.97 -41.28
CA GLU A 575 19.34 -5.09 -41.06
C GLU A 575 19.63 -6.12 -39.94
N ARG A 576 20.73 -6.85 -40.14
CA ARG A 576 21.33 -7.83 -39.22
C ARG A 576 21.42 -7.31 -37.78
N GLU A 577 21.25 -8.25 -36.84
CA GLU A 577 21.66 -8.11 -35.43
C GLU A 577 23.06 -7.49 -35.30
N PRO A 578 23.26 -6.52 -34.39
CA PRO A 578 24.55 -6.26 -33.81
C PRO A 578 24.69 -6.96 -32.46
N SER A 579 25.71 -7.80 -32.42
CA SER A 579 26.37 -8.41 -31.27
C SER A 579 26.53 -7.47 -30.08
N LEU A 580 26.30 -8.02 -28.89
CA LEU A 580 26.74 -7.50 -27.60
C LEU A 580 28.25 -7.20 -27.60
N SER A 581 28.61 -5.93 -27.38
CA SER A 581 29.93 -5.53 -26.89
C SER A 581 29.75 -4.60 -25.69
N VAL A 582 30.13 -5.09 -24.52
CA VAL A 582 30.23 -4.33 -23.27
C VAL A 582 31.54 -3.55 -23.31
N GLU A 583 31.48 -2.23 -23.39
CA GLU A 583 32.62 -1.35 -23.11
C GLU A 583 32.55 -0.83 -21.65
N PRO A 584 33.69 -0.74 -20.94
CA PRO A 584 33.76 -0.23 -19.58
C PRO A 584 33.72 1.30 -19.54
N PRO A 585 33.18 1.92 -18.47
CA PRO A 585 33.12 3.38 -18.37
C PRO A 585 34.51 3.97 -18.17
N SER A 586 34.89 4.86 -19.08
CA SER A 586 36.07 5.71 -18.98
C SER A 586 35.85 6.88 -18.01
N GLN A 587 37.00 7.35 -17.55
CA GLN A 587 37.32 8.32 -16.50
C GLN A 587 36.66 9.71 -16.60
N LEU A 588 36.41 10.26 -15.41
CA LEU A 588 36.69 11.64 -14.96
C LEU A 588 36.64 12.76 -16.00
N ASP A 589 35.66 13.65 -15.84
CA ASP A 589 35.89 15.08 -16.09
C ASP A 589 35.43 15.92 -14.91
N LEU A 590 36.40 16.74 -14.48
CA LEU A 590 36.44 17.63 -13.34
C LEU A 590 36.19 19.06 -13.84
N PHE A 591 35.58 19.90 -12.99
CA PHE A 591 35.42 21.37 -13.08
C PHE A 591 34.14 21.95 -13.71
N GLY A 592 33.49 22.80 -12.91
CA GLY A 592 32.47 23.75 -13.36
C GLY A 592 31.73 24.47 -12.22
N ILE A 593 32.45 25.07 -11.26
CA ILE A 593 31.87 25.96 -10.25
C ILE A 593 31.86 27.39 -10.80
N PRO A 594 30.71 28.09 -10.93
CA PRO A 594 30.69 29.53 -11.05
C PRO A 594 30.66 30.17 -9.64
N GLY A 595 31.63 31.03 -9.37
CA GLY A 595 31.80 31.72 -8.08
C GLY A 595 30.75 32.80 -7.80
N PRO A 596 30.64 33.27 -6.54
CA PRO A 596 29.67 34.27 -6.14
C PRO A 596 30.15 35.70 -6.44
N ILE A 597 29.26 36.48 -7.04
CA ILE A 597 29.39 37.92 -7.23
C ILE A 597 29.15 38.62 -5.89
N GLY A 598 30.11 39.44 -5.48
CA GLY A 598 30.04 40.30 -4.30
C GLY A 598 29.16 41.53 -4.49
N GLY A 599 28.56 41.95 -3.39
CA GLY A 599 27.89 43.24 -3.16
C GLY A 599 27.24 43.13 -1.79
N GLY A 600 27.67 43.82 -0.74
CA GLY A 600 27.93 45.25 -0.67
C GLY A 600 26.85 45.84 0.24
N PHE A 601 27.09 45.80 1.55
CA PHE A 601 26.30 46.51 2.58
C PHE A 601 26.23 48.02 2.29
N PRO A 602 25.18 48.72 2.76
CA PRO A 602 25.38 49.41 4.03
C PRO A 602 24.19 49.40 5.01
N PHE A 603 24.59 49.49 6.28
CA PHE A 603 23.84 49.81 7.47
C PHE A 603 22.89 51.02 7.31
N ALA A 604 21.68 50.90 7.85
CA ALA A 604 20.90 52.03 8.35
C ALA A 604 20.18 51.59 9.64
N GLY A 605 20.44 52.34 10.72
CA GLY A 605 19.96 52.06 12.07
C GLY A 605 18.47 52.37 12.32
N PRO A 606 17.98 52.10 13.53
CA PRO A 606 16.58 52.26 13.88
C PRO A 606 16.30 53.66 14.46
N PRO A 607 15.13 54.26 14.20
CA PRO A 607 14.62 55.31 15.07
C PRO A 607 13.61 54.72 16.05
N GLY A 608 13.85 54.95 17.34
CA GLY A 608 12.82 54.92 18.35
C GLY A 608 11.86 56.12 18.20
N GLY A 609 10.63 55.95 18.68
CA GLY A 609 9.64 57.01 18.68
C GLY A 609 8.43 56.63 19.53
N LEU A 610 8.42 57.19 20.75
CA LEU A 610 7.30 57.23 21.69
C LEU A 610 6.07 57.90 21.07
N GLY A 611 4.86 57.47 21.46
CA GLY A 611 3.62 58.14 21.07
C GLY A 611 2.38 57.54 21.72
N SER A 612 2.07 58.04 22.92
CA SER A 612 0.77 57.94 23.60
C SER A 612 -0.36 58.57 22.77
N GLY A 613 -1.56 57.99 22.80
CA GLY A 613 -2.74 58.60 22.18
C GLY A 613 -4.02 57.81 22.43
N ASP A 614 -4.60 58.06 23.59
CA ASP A 614 -5.95 57.68 24.02
C ASP A 614 -7.01 58.48 23.23
N THR A 615 -8.09 57.84 22.78
CA THR A 615 -9.47 58.38 22.65
C THR A 615 -10.39 57.42 21.87
N GLY A 616 -11.57 57.22 22.44
CA GLY A 616 -12.54 56.21 22.02
C GLY A 616 -13.64 56.69 21.06
N GLY A 617 -14.59 55.78 20.87
CA GLY A 617 -15.81 55.90 20.05
C GLY A 617 -16.10 54.52 19.46
N GLY A 618 -17.06 53.73 19.93
CA GLY A 618 -18.44 54.08 20.22
C GLY A 618 -19.28 53.77 18.98
N GLY A 619 -19.77 52.53 18.85
CA GLY A 619 -20.57 52.09 17.71
C GLY A 619 -21.24 50.74 17.96
N LEU A 620 -22.45 50.80 18.50
CA LEU A 620 -23.34 49.69 18.84
C LEU A 620 -24.21 49.25 17.64
N LEU A 621 -24.38 47.93 17.52
CA LEU A 621 -25.62 47.18 17.16
C LEU A 621 -26.14 47.24 15.69
N PRO A 622 -27.01 46.30 15.23
CA PRO A 622 -27.85 45.38 16.02
C PRO A 622 -27.92 43.90 15.62
N THR A 623 -28.31 43.12 16.63
CA THR A 623 -28.80 41.74 16.62
C THR A 623 -30.22 41.65 16.03
N ASN A 624 -30.45 40.60 15.24
CA ASN A 624 -31.77 40.21 14.70
C ASN A 624 -32.64 39.50 15.75
N PRO A 625 -33.96 39.72 15.78
CA PRO A 625 -34.86 39.03 16.69
C PRO A 625 -35.42 37.73 16.08
N VAL A 626 -35.57 36.75 16.97
CA VAL A 626 -36.39 35.54 16.82
C VAL A 626 -37.82 35.86 17.27
N ASN A 627 -38.83 35.35 16.54
CA ASN A 627 -40.11 34.81 17.05
C ASN A 627 -41.12 34.60 15.90
N PRO A 628 -42.21 33.82 16.10
CA PRO A 628 -42.48 32.79 17.12
C PRO A 628 -42.61 31.37 16.55
#